data_AF-A0A7Y3FCU3-F1
#
_entry.id   AF-A0A7Y3FCU3-F1
#
_cell.length_a   1.000
_cell.length_b   1.000
_cell.length_c   1.000
_cell.angle_alpha   90.00
_cell.angle_beta   90.00
_cell.angle_gamma   90.00
#
_symmetry.space_group_name_H-M   'P 1'
#
loop_
_entity.id
_entity.type
_entity.pdbx_description
1 polymer ?
#
loop_
_entity_poly.entity_id
_entity_poly.type
_entity_poly.pdbx_seq_one_letter_code
_entity_poly.pdbx_strand_id
1 'polypeptide(L)' 'MEEKKLNPVVKQVLELGPPLLFFVAYLQMRDQTYTVGGTDYDGFIVAAGV' A
#
# COMPACT_ATOMS: atom_id res chain seq x y z
N MET A 1 -31.95 8.66 1.87
CA MET A 1 -30.51 8.96 1.94
C MET A 1 -30.17 9.76 0.71
N GLU A 2 -29.56 10.92 0.86
CA GLU A 2 -29.11 11.73 -0.28
C GLU A 2 -27.87 11.07 -0.88
N GLU A 3 -27.95 10.58 -2.12
CA GLU A 3 -26.80 10.05 -2.84
C GLU A 3 -25.85 11.21 -3.17
N LYS A 4 -24.85 11.44 -2.31
CA LYS A 4 -23.76 12.36 -2.66
C LYS A 4 -23.04 11.78 -3.87
N LYS A 5 -23.23 12.42 -5.03
CA LYS A 5 -22.45 12.15 -6.23
C LYS A 5 -20.98 12.41 -5.90
N LEU A 6 -20.22 11.32 -5.72
CA LEU A 6 -18.78 11.39 -5.55
C LEU A 6 -18.16 11.98 -6.81
N ASN A 7 -17.25 12.93 -6.63
CA ASN A 7 -16.46 13.46 -7.73
C ASN A 7 -15.71 12.28 -8.40
N PRO A 8 -15.79 12.12 -9.74
CA PRO A 8 -15.12 11.04 -10.46
C PRO A 8 -13.63 10.89 -10.12
N VAL A 9 -12.92 12.00 -9.90
CA VAL A 9 -11.50 12.00 -9.53
C VAL A 9 -11.29 11.43 -8.13
N VAL A 10 -12.14 11.81 -7.17
CA VAL A 10 -12.06 11.31 -5.79
C VAL A 10 -12.33 9.81 -5.77
N LYS A 11 -13.33 9.35 -6.53
CA LYS A 11 -13.60 7.92 -6.69
C LYS A 11 -12.38 7.17 -7.22
N GLN A 12 -11.74 7.70 -8.26
CA GLN A 12 -10.57 7.07 -8.87
C GLN A 12 -9.34 7.02 -7.93
N VAL A 13 -9.10 8.09 -7.16
CA VAL A 13 -8.03 8.11 -6.15
C VAL A 13 -8.31 7.12 -5.02
N LEU A 14 -9.56 6.93 -4.62
CA LEU A 14 -9.91 5.94 -3.59
C LEU A 14 -9.74 4.50 -4.10
N GLU A 15 -10.03 4.24 -5.37
CA GLU A 15 -9.88 2.91 -5.99
C GLU A 15 -8.41 2.57 -6.27
N LEU A 16 -7.63 3.54 -6.77
CA LEU A 16 -6.22 3.32 -7.14
C LEU A 16 -5.23 3.66 -6.03
N GLY A 17 -5.63 4.45 -5.03
CA GLY A 17 -4.78 4.88 -3.93
C GLY A 17 -4.14 3.71 -3.18
N PRO A 18 -4.94 2.75 -2.67
CA PRO A 18 -4.40 1.60 -1.95
C PRO A 18 -3.40 0.76 -2.77
N PRO A 19 -3.70 0.30 -4.00
CA PRO A 19 -2.73 -0.47 -4.76
C PRO A 19 -1.49 0.36 -5.14
N LEU A 20 -1.63 1.65 -5.45
CA LEU A 20 -0.48 2.51 -5.73
C LEU A 20 0.41 2.72 -4.50
N LEU A 21 -0.18 2.88 -3.32
CA LEU A 21 0.56 3.02 -2.06
C LEU A 21 1.36 1.76 -1.76
N PHE A 22 0.75 0.58 -1.92
CA PHE A 22 1.45 -0.70 -1.80
C PHE A 22 2.62 -0.79 -2.77
N PHE A 23 2.43 -0.40 -4.04
CA PHE A 23 3.50 -0.44 -5.03
C PHE A 23 4.67 0.47 -4.67
N VAL A 24 4.39 1.69 -4.20
CA VAL A 24 5.44 2.64 -3.78
C VAL A 24 6.20 2.10 -2.57
N ALA A 25 5.49 1.58 -1.56
CA ALA A 25 6.10 0.96 -0.38
C ALA A 25 6.96 -0.25 -0.78
N TYR A 26 6.44 -1.13 -1.64
CA TYR A 26 7.15 -2.28 -2.16
C TYR A 26 8.42 -1.88 -2.92
N LEU A 27 8.37 -0.91 -3.83
CA LEU A 27 9.56 -0.47 -4.56
C LEU A 27 10.66 0.06 -3.64
N GLN A 28 10.29 0.69 -2.53
CA GLN A 28 11.24 1.18 -1.53
C GLN A 28 11.86 0.03 -0.70
N MET A 29 11.08 -1.01 -0.41
CA MET A 29 11.44 -2.08 0.51
C MET A 29 12.01 -3.33 -0.18
N ARG A 30 11.69 -3.60 -1.45
CA ARG A 30 11.94 -4.88 -2.15
C ARG A 30 13.39 -5.38 -2.11
N ASP A 31 14.35 -4.47 -2.03
CA ASP A 31 15.79 -4.76 -2.06
C ASP A 31 16.39 -4.78 -0.64
N GLN A 32 15.55 -4.74 0.40
CA GLN A 32 15.93 -4.71 1.81
C GLN A 32 15.44 -5.96 2.54
N THR A 33 16.22 -6.39 3.53
CA THR A 33 15.85 -7.42 4.50
C THR A 33 15.64 -6.75 5.86
N TYR A 34 14.55 -7.10 6.53
CA TYR A 34 14.19 -6.53 7.82
C TYR A 34 14.15 -7.62 8.88
N THR A 35 14.86 -7.43 9.98
CA THR A 35 14.79 -8.33 11.13
C THR A 35 13.76 -7.82 12.13
N VAL A 36 12.70 -8.60 12.36
CA VAL A 36 11.63 -8.28 13.34
C VAL A 36 11.50 -9.44 14.31
N GLY A 37 11.73 -9.18 15.61
CA GLY A 37 11.64 -10.22 16.65
C GLY A 37 12.65 -11.37 16.51
N GLY A 38 13.78 -11.13 15.83
CA GLY A 38 14.78 -12.16 15.54
C GLY A 38 14.50 -13.01 14.29
N THR A 39 13.41 -12.70 13.57
CA THR A 39 13.08 -13.33 12.28
C THR A 39 13.37 -12.34 11.15
N ASP A 40 14.03 -12.82 10.09
CA ASP A 40 14.29 -12.03 8.89
C ASP A 40 13.12 -12.14 7.92
N TYR A 41 12.70 -10.98 7.41
CA TYR A 41 11.62 -10.83 6.46
C TYR A 41 12.12 -10.12 5.21
N ASP A 42 11.72 -10.63 4.05
CA ASP A 42 11.88 -9.92 2.79
C ASP A 42 11.06 -8.64 2.81
N GLY A 43 11.57 -7.59 2.16
CA GLY A 43 10.87 -6.31 2.06
C GLY A 43 9.48 -6.40 1.42
N PHE A 44 9.19 -7.44 0.64
CA PHE A 44 7.83 -7.74 0.19
C PHE A 44 6.87 -8.02 1.34
N ILE A 45 7.28 -8.86 2.31
CA ILE A 45 6.45 -9.24 3.46
C ILE A 45 6.16 -8.01 4.32
N VAL A 46 7.18 -7.17 4.49
CA VAL A 46 7.03 -5.90 5.24
C VAL A 46 6.09 -4.94 4.51
N ALA A 47 6.25 -4.77 3.19
CA ALA A 47 5.38 -3.90 2.40
C ALA A 47 3.92 -4.38 2.36
N ALA A 48 3.68 -5.69 2.43
CA ALA A 48 2.33 -6.25 2.48
C ALA A 48 1.64 -6.09 3.85
N GLY A 49 2.40 -5.83 4.92
CA GLY A 49 1.87 -5.57 6.25
C GLY A 49 1.51 -4.10 6.53
N VAL A 50 1.81 -3.19 5.59
CA VAL A 50 1.52 -1.74 5.65
C VAL A 50 0.25 -1.44 4.87
#